data_AF-A0A2L2Z165-F1
#
_entry.id   AF-A0A2L2Z165-F1
#
_cell.length_a   1.000
_cell.length_b   1.000
_cell.length_c   1.000
_cell.angle_alpha   90.00
_cell.angle_beta   90.00
_cell.angle_gamma   90.00
#
_symmetry.space_group_name_H-M   'P 1'
#
loop_
_entity.id
_entity.type
_entity.pdbx_description
1 polymer ?
#
loop_
_entity_poly.entity_id
_entity_poly.type
_entity_poly.pdbx_seq_one_letter_code
_entity_poly.pdbx_strand_id
1 'polypeptide(L)'
;LKASLKAHLTDRWTEVLPSALLGMRSAFRESIKATTAELVYGTALKLPGEFLMPTPKDFNASEFVQRLKENMAKLSPSPTKNHDTKSRTFISTALKSCKQV
;
A
#
# COMPACT_ATOMS: atom_id res chain seq x y z
N LEU A 1 5.47 -25.34 13.64
CA LEU A 1 6.34 -24.24 14.14
C LEU A 1 7.83 -24.65 14.22
N LYS A 2 8.25 -25.52 15.15
CA LYS A 2 9.67 -25.90 15.30
C LYS A 2 10.30 -26.39 13.99
N ALA A 3 9.59 -27.24 13.24
CA ALA A 3 10.03 -27.72 11.93
C ALA A 3 10.18 -26.57 10.92
N SER A 4 9.19 -25.68 10.83
CA SER A 4 9.21 -24.51 9.94
C SER A 4 10.39 -23.59 10.24
N LEU A 5 10.67 -23.30 11.52
CA LEU A 5 11.83 -22.48 11.92
C LEU A 5 13.16 -23.17 11.60
N LYS A 6 13.26 -24.49 11.82
CA LYS A 6 14.45 -25.27 11.45
C LYS A 6 14.71 -25.25 9.93
N ALA A 7 13.65 -25.26 9.12
CA ALA A 7 13.77 -25.23 7.66
C ALA A 7 14.38 -23.91 7.13
N HIS A 8 14.27 -22.80 7.88
CA HIS A 8 14.88 -21.53 7.51
C HIS A 8 16.40 -21.46 7.76
N LEU A 9 17.00 -22.46 8.44
CA LEU A 9 18.45 -22.59 8.68
C LEU A 9 19.14 -21.29 9.12
N THR A 10 18.47 -20.50 9.97
CA THR A 10 18.96 -19.21 10.47
C THR A 10 18.93 -19.17 11.99
N ASP A 11 19.99 -18.62 12.59
CA ASP A 11 20.07 -18.39 14.03
C ASP A 11 19.20 -17.19 14.46
N ARG A 12 18.88 -16.30 13.51
CA ARG A 12 17.97 -15.15 13.71
C ARG A 12 16.51 -15.57 13.55
N TRP A 13 16.12 -16.60 14.30
CA TRP A 13 14.78 -17.20 14.22
C TRP A 13 13.65 -16.21 14.49
N THR A 14 13.92 -15.14 15.26
CA THR A 14 12.96 -14.06 15.54
C THR A 14 12.58 -13.26 14.30
N GLU A 15 13.48 -13.11 13.33
CA GLU A 15 13.21 -12.41 12.06
C GLU A 15 12.31 -13.24 11.14
N VAL A 16 12.44 -14.57 11.16
CA VAL A 16 11.63 -15.49 10.35
C VAL A 16 10.37 -15.98 11.06
N LEU A 17 10.24 -15.72 12.37
CA LEU A 17 9.08 -16.14 13.14
C LEU A 17 7.75 -15.56 12.60
N PRO A 18 7.64 -14.27 12.26
CA PRO A 18 6.40 -13.71 11.74
C PRO A 18 5.97 -14.38 10.43
N SER A 19 6.90 -14.63 9.50
CA SER A 19 6.60 -15.26 8.21
C SER A 19 6.24 -16.74 8.36
N ALA A 20 6.95 -17.49 9.22
CA ALA A 20 6.63 -18.88 9.53
C ALA A 20 5.23 -19.03 10.17
N LEU A 21 4.88 -18.12 11.10
CA LEU A 21 3.57 -18.08 11.72
C LEU A 21 2.48 -17.67 10.73
N LEU A 22 2.75 -16.72 9.84
CA LEU A 22 1.85 -16.31 8.77
C LEU A 22 1.53 -17.50 7.86
N GLY A 23 2.56 -18.18 7.36
CA GLY A 23 2.40 -19.34 6.49
C GLY A 23 1.58 -20.46 7.13
N MET A 24 1.79 -20.74 8.42
CA MET A 24 0.96 -21.73 9.13
C MET A 24 -0.51 -21.31 9.27
N ARG A 25 -0.80 -20.01 9.36
CA ARG A 25 -2.19 -19.51 9.45
C ARG A 25 -2.91 -19.52 8.11
N SER A 26 -2.20 -19.21 7.03
CA SER A 26 -2.75 -19.15 5.67
C SER A 26 -2.67 -20.49 4.91
N ALA A 27 -1.90 -21.48 5.39
CA ALA A 27 -1.81 -22.79 4.75
C ALA A 27 -3.14 -23.54 4.83
N PHE A 28 -3.61 -24.02 3.68
CA PHE A 28 -4.76 -24.89 3.60
C PHE A 28 -4.44 -26.25 4.21
N ARG A 29 -5.30 -26.73 5.11
CA ARG A 29 -5.10 -28.01 5.78
C ARG A 29 -6.22 -28.97 5.39
N GLU A 30 -5.86 -29.99 4.59
CA GLU A 30 -6.81 -30.94 4.01
C GLU A 30 -7.67 -31.68 5.05
N SER A 31 -7.11 -32.02 6.21
CA SER A 31 -7.82 -32.74 7.27
C SER A 31 -9.02 -31.97 7.84
N ILE A 32 -8.97 -30.63 7.81
CA ILE A 32 -10.03 -29.73 8.29
C ILE A 32 -10.72 -28.99 7.14
N LYS A 33 -10.25 -29.17 5.89
CA LYS A 33 -10.71 -28.49 4.67
C LYS A 33 -10.81 -26.97 4.78
N ALA A 34 -9.93 -26.37 5.58
CA ALA A 34 -9.86 -24.94 5.83
C ALA A 34 -8.44 -24.52 6.23
N THR A 35 -8.17 -23.22 6.17
CA THR A 35 -7.00 -22.59 6.77
C THR A 35 -7.28 -22.27 8.24
N THR A 36 -6.23 -22.11 9.05
CA THR A 36 -6.41 -21.70 10.46
C THR A 36 -6.96 -20.27 10.55
N ALA A 37 -6.57 -19.39 9.64
CA ALA A 37 -7.10 -18.04 9.54
C ALA A 37 -8.61 -18.03 9.25
N GLU A 38 -9.10 -18.88 8.35
CA GLU A 38 -10.54 -19.00 8.08
C GLU A 38 -11.34 -19.45 9.30
N LEU A 39 -10.82 -20.38 10.08
CA LEU A 39 -11.50 -20.85 11.28
C LEU A 39 -11.59 -19.79 12.38
N VAL A 40 -10.60 -18.90 12.46
CA VAL A 40 -10.52 -17.86 13.52
C VAL A 40 -11.23 -16.58 13.09
N TYR A 41 -11.05 -16.16 11.84
CA TYR A 41 -11.52 -14.88 11.32
C TYR A 41 -12.72 -14.99 10.38
N GLY A 42 -13.21 -16.21 10.12
CA GLY A 42 -14.31 -16.50 9.20
C GLY A 42 -13.97 -16.32 7.72
N THR A 43 -12.75 -15.91 7.39
CA THR A 43 -12.31 -15.60 6.01
C THR A 43 -10.83 -15.92 5.82
N ALA A 44 -10.44 -16.20 4.56
CA ALA A 44 -9.05 -16.40 4.20
C ALA A 44 -8.25 -15.12 4.32
N LEU A 45 -7.04 -15.23 4.85
CA LEU A 45 -6.13 -14.09 5.00
C LEU A 45 -5.58 -13.69 3.62
N LYS A 46 -5.84 -12.45 3.18
CA LYS A 46 -5.26 -11.87 1.97
C LYS A 46 -3.78 -11.57 2.20
N LEU A 47 -2.89 -12.27 1.51
CA LEU A 47 -1.45 -12.04 1.59
C LEU A 47 -1.03 -10.85 0.71
N PRO A 48 0.05 -10.11 1.05
CA PRO A 48 0.55 -8.99 0.24
C PRO A 48 0.71 -9.30 -1.25
N GLY A 49 1.13 -10.52 -1.62
CA GLY A 49 1.27 -10.95 -3.00
C GLY A 49 -0.06 -11.20 -3.74
N GLU A 50 -1.16 -11.42 -3.01
CA GLU A 50 -2.49 -11.63 -3.60
C GLU A 50 -3.24 -10.30 -3.85
N PHE A 51 -2.78 -9.20 -3.25
CA PHE A 51 -3.30 -7.86 -3.57
C PHE A 51 -2.82 -7.38 -4.94
N LEU A 52 -1.67 -7.87 -5.39
CA LEU A 52 -1.09 -7.50 -6.66
C LEU A 52 -1.59 -8.46 -7.74
N MET A 53 -2.44 -7.95 -8.63
CA MET A 53 -2.85 -8.71 -9.79
C MET A 53 -1.65 -8.87 -10.74
N PRO A 54 -1.44 -10.06 -11.33
CA PRO A 54 -0.43 -10.24 -12.36
C PRO A 54 -0.64 -9.25 -13.49
N THR A 55 0.44 -8.63 -13.95
CA THR A 55 0.40 -7.79 -15.14
C THR A 55 0.06 -8.68 -16.35
N PRO A 56 -0.98 -8.34 -17.15
CA PRO A 56 -1.32 -9.11 -18.35
C PRO A 56 -0.13 -9.21 -19.32
N LYS A 57 -0.03 -10.31 -20.07
CA LYS A 57 1.06 -10.51 -21.04
C LYS A 57 1.11 -9.41 -22.11
N ASP A 58 -0.05 -8.89 -22.48
CA ASP A 58 -0.20 -7.83 -23.49
C ASP A 58 -0.22 -6.43 -22.85
N PHE A 59 0.28 -6.28 -21.63
CA PHE A 59 0.28 -5.00 -20.94
C PHE A 59 1.21 -4.00 -21.65
N ASN A 60 0.58 -2.98 -22.23
CA ASN A 60 1.30 -1.85 -22.82
C ASN A 60 1.43 -0.71 -21.81
N ALA A 61 2.63 -0.54 -21.25
CA ALA A 61 2.93 0.52 -20.29
C ALA A 61 2.72 1.92 -20.88
N SER A 62 3.01 2.12 -22.17
CA SER A 62 2.86 3.41 -22.84
C SER A 62 1.38 3.80 -22.97
N GLU A 63 0.53 2.85 -23.36
CA GLU A 63 -0.92 3.06 -23.45
C GLU A 63 -1.51 3.35 -22.06
N PHE A 64 -1.09 2.61 -21.03
CA PHE A 64 -1.52 2.84 -19.66
C PHE A 64 -1.17 4.26 -19.18
N VAL A 65 0.08 4.70 -19.38
CA VAL A 65 0.53 6.03 -18.99
C VAL A 65 -0.22 7.11 -19.78
N GLN A 66 -0.45 6.90 -21.08
CA GLN A 66 -1.22 7.83 -21.90
C GLN A 66 -2.65 8.00 -21.37
N ARG A 67 -3.35 6.89 -21.11
CA ARG A 67 -4.70 6.88 -20.54
C ARG A 67 -4.74 7.52 -19.15
N LEU A 68 -3.71 7.30 -18.33
CA LEU A 68 -3.58 7.94 -17.01
C LEU A 68 -3.47 9.46 -17.14
N LYS A 69 -2.61 9.96 -18.04
CA LYS A 69 -2.45 11.39 -18.30
C LYS A 69 -3.77 12.03 -18.78
N GLU A 70 -4.47 11.37 -19.70
CA GLU A 70 -5.77 11.85 -20.19
C GLU A 70 -6.82 11.92 -19.08
N ASN A 71 -6.87 10.91 -18.22
CA ASN A 71 -7.79 10.89 -17.09
C ASN A 71 -7.46 11.99 -16.06
N MET A 72 -6.18 12.17 -15.75
CA MET A 72 -5.72 13.24 -14.85
C MET A 72 -5.97 14.63 -15.43
N ALA A 73 -5.86 14.82 -16.75
CA ALA A 73 -6.19 16.08 -17.40
C ALA A 73 -7.70 16.38 -17.35
N LYS A 74 -8.56 15.34 -17.36
CA LYS A 74 -10.02 15.49 -17.22
C LYS A 74 -10.46 15.78 -15.78
N LEU A 75 -9.64 15.45 -14.78
CA LEU A 75 -9.87 15.81 -13.39
C LEU A 75 -9.63 17.31 -13.23
N SER A 76 -10.66 18.12 -13.49
CA SER A 76 -10.62 19.54 -13.14
C SER A 76 -10.81 19.70 -11.63
N PRO A 77 -10.00 20.55 -10.97
CA PRO A 77 -10.30 20.97 -9.61
C PRO A 77 -11.70 21.59 -9.59
N SER A 78 -12.57 21.09 -8.71
CA SER A 78 -13.85 21.76 -8.47
C SER A 78 -13.58 23.20 -8.04
N PRO A 79 -14.31 24.21 -8.57
CA PRO A 79 -14.15 25.59 -8.15
C PRO A 79 -14.33 25.68 -6.63
N THR A 80 -13.23 25.80 -5.90
CA THR A 80 -13.26 26.12 -4.47
C THR A 80 -13.77 27.54 -4.35
N LYS A 81 -14.71 27.80 -3.43
CA LYS A 81 -15.16 29.16 -3.15
C LYS A 81 -13.96 29.99 -2.71
N ASN A 82 -13.54 30.92 -3.56
CA ASN A 82 -12.61 31.95 -3.15
C ASN A 82 -13.38 32.95 -2.27
N HIS A 83 -13.29 32.76 -0.95
CA HIS A 83 -13.84 33.71 0.03
C HIS A 83 -13.05 35.01 0.10
N ASP A 84 -11.89 35.09 -0.58
CA ASP A 84 -11.03 36.26 -0.63
C ASP A 84 -11.05 36.89 -2.03
N THR A 85 -12.06 37.73 -2.27
CA THR A 85 -12.19 38.54 -3.49
C THR A 85 -11.16 39.66 -3.60
N LYS A 86 -10.34 39.87 -2.57
CA LYS A 86 -9.23 40.82 -2.56
C LYS A 86 -7.97 40.04 -2.28
N SER A 87 -7.29 39.53 -3.31
CA SER A 87 -5.96 38.92 -3.21
C SER A 87 -5.03 39.78 -2.34
N ARG A 88 -5.06 39.52 -1.03
CA ARG A 88 -4.21 40.14 -0.04
C ARG A 88 -3.34 39.02 0.44
N THR A 89 -2.30 38.75 -0.34
CA THR A 89 -1.18 37.97 0.15
C THR A 89 -0.74 38.60 1.46
N PHE A 90 -0.98 37.90 2.56
CA PHE A 90 -0.60 38.38 3.89
C PHE A 90 0.93 38.34 3.96
N ILE A 91 1.55 39.50 3.76
CA ILE A 91 3.00 39.68 3.94
C ILE A 91 3.20 40.14 5.37
N SER A 92 3.84 39.31 6.19
CA SER A 92 4.15 39.69 7.57
C SER A 92 5.09 40.90 7.58
N THR A 93 4.88 41.84 8.49
CA THR A 93 5.72 43.03 8.62
C THR A 93 7.17 42.67 8.96
N ALA A 94 7.37 41.55 9.66
CA ALA A 94 8.70 41.01 9.96
C ALA A 94 9.49 40.63 8.70
N LEU A 95 8.80 40.22 7.63
CA LEU A 95 9.41 39.91 6.34
C LEU A 95 9.98 41.17 5.65
N LYS A 96 9.41 42.35 5.92
CA LYS A 96 9.94 43.64 5.42
C LYS A 96 11.22 44.08 6.14
N SER A 97 11.43 43.66 7.38
CA SER A 97 12.63 44.00 8.16
C SER A 97 13.72 42.92 8.11
N CYS A 98 13.50 41.84 7.34
CA CYS A 98 14.41 40.72 7.30
C CYS A 98 15.65 41.09 6.47
N LYS A 99 16.82 41.19 7.12
CA LYS A 99 18.09 41.31 6.43
C LYS A 99 18.53 39.92 5.97
N GLN A 100 18.79 39.78 4.68
CA GLN A 100 19.36 38.56 4.12
C GLN A 100 20.76 38.37 4.76
N VAL A 101 20.99 37.19 5.34
CA VAL A 101 22.28 36.78 5.91
C VAL A 101 23.18 36.28 4.79
#